data_AF-A0A399RRJ5-F1
#
_entry.id   AF-A0A399RRJ5-F1
#
_cell.length_a   1.000
_cell.length_b   1.000
_cell.length_c   1.000
_cell.angle_alpha   90.00
_cell.angle_beta   90.00
_cell.angle_gamma   90.00
#
_symmetry.space_group_name_H-M   'P 1'
#
loop_
_entity.id
_entity.type
_entity.pdbx_description
1 polymer ?
#
loop_
_entity_poly.entity_id
_entity_poly.type
_entity_poly.pdbx_seq_one_letter_code
_entity_poly.pdbx_strand_id
1 'polypeptide(L)'
;MILASTVLVLELALLVACEREAPRDTVRLQVEEAPDYMNPDAERDAGAPSLSEEAAATVGTLQTIIESNSIYRLARFADSQPGFISNFAGASHREHWDLLRRTGFDPILRLEDLLEKPYGTRSVGEETWYVWPDLAALDSSELQPERLNFRQRARLEDLVGDAGVEKIRNGSGYPGVRMAIASDGRWLYYVHETQSEE
;
A
#
# COMPACT_ATOMS: atom_id res chain seq x y z
N MET A 1 -64.22 79.21 35.58
CA MET A 1 -63.48 80.49 35.71
C MET A 1 -62.23 80.18 36.51
N ILE A 2 -61.00 80.18 36.02
CA ILE A 2 -60.32 81.01 35.02
C ILE A 2 -59.25 80.19 34.26
N LEU A 3 -59.11 80.52 32.96
CA LEU A 3 -58.07 80.33 31.93
C LEU A 3 -56.81 79.50 32.26
N ALA A 4 -56.42 78.48 31.47
CA ALA A 4 -55.91 78.47 30.08
C ALA A 4 -54.46 78.98 29.92
N SER A 5 -53.53 78.09 29.57
CA SER A 5 -52.34 78.37 28.74
C SER A 5 -51.73 77.07 28.20
N THR A 6 -52.14 76.75 26.97
CA THR A 6 -51.41 76.20 25.82
C THR A 6 -49.91 75.89 25.98
N VAL A 7 -49.51 74.66 25.59
CA VAL A 7 -48.44 74.42 24.59
C VAL A 7 -48.83 73.22 23.72
N LEU A 8 -48.86 73.49 22.42
CA LEU A 8 -49.00 72.62 21.26
C LEU A 8 -47.66 71.93 20.95
N VAL A 9 -47.66 70.77 20.28
CA VAL A 9 -46.79 70.38 19.14
C VAL A 9 -46.28 68.92 19.16
N LEU A 10 -46.66 68.24 18.06
CA LEU A 10 -46.00 67.20 17.27
C LEU A 10 -45.96 65.73 17.71
N GLU A 11 -46.60 64.96 16.84
CA GLU A 11 -46.30 63.57 16.48
C GLU A 11 -44.81 63.34 16.19
N LEU A 12 -44.32 62.16 16.56
CA LEU A 12 -43.31 61.48 15.75
C LEU A 12 -43.53 59.97 15.86
N ALA A 13 -44.01 59.40 14.76
CA ALA A 13 -44.07 57.97 14.52
C ALA A 13 -42.64 57.40 14.49
N LEU A 14 -42.27 56.65 15.52
CA LEU A 14 -41.08 55.81 15.50
C LEU A 14 -41.41 54.50 14.79
N LEU A 15 -41.01 54.46 13.52
CA LEU A 15 -40.84 53.26 12.71
C LEU A 15 -40.04 52.23 13.51
N VAL A 16 -40.70 51.13 13.88
CA VAL A 16 -40.03 49.87 14.25
C VAL A 16 -39.41 49.31 12.98
N ALA A 17 -38.16 49.67 12.71
CA ALA A 17 -37.32 48.93 11.79
C ALA A 17 -36.78 47.70 12.54
N CYS A 18 -37.62 46.66 12.63
CA CYS A 18 -37.12 45.30 12.90
C CYS A 18 -36.39 44.82 11.66
N GLU A 19 -35.09 45.13 11.56
CA GLU A 19 -34.20 44.45 10.64
C GLU A 19 -33.99 43.03 11.16
N ARG A 20 -34.94 42.15 10.79
CA ARG A 20 -34.83 40.71 11.01
C ARG A 20 -33.79 40.22 10.00
N GLU A 21 -32.56 40.02 10.46
CA GLU A 21 -31.54 39.30 9.70
C GLU A 21 -32.16 37.97 9.25
N ALA A 22 -32.28 37.80 7.93
CA ALA A 22 -32.86 36.61 7.35
C ALA A 22 -32.06 35.39 7.85
N PRO A 23 -32.74 34.29 8.26
CA PRO A 23 -32.03 33.09 8.67
C PRO A 23 -31.16 32.64 7.49
N ARG A 24 -29.83 32.63 7.70
CA ARG A 24 -28.89 32.10 6.74
C ARG A 24 -29.24 30.64 6.54
N ASP A 25 -29.75 30.33 5.36
CA ASP A 25 -30.11 28.99 4.94
C ASP A 25 -28.82 28.16 4.96
N THR A 26 -28.66 27.36 6.01
CA THR A 26 -27.47 26.53 6.17
C THR A 26 -27.67 25.30 5.29
N VAL A 27 -27.16 25.38 4.07
CA VAL A 27 -27.07 24.23 3.18
C VAL A 27 -26.15 23.20 3.84
N ARG A 28 -26.74 22.19 4.50
CA ARG A 28 -26.01 21.00 4.93
C ARG A 28 -25.76 20.15 3.69
N LEU A 29 -24.58 20.29 3.11
CA LEU A 29 -24.07 19.32 2.14
C LEU A 29 -23.98 17.96 2.86
N GLN A 30 -24.79 16.99 2.42
CA GLN A 30 -24.54 15.59 2.74
C GLN A 30 -23.29 15.20 1.96
N VAL A 31 -22.13 15.29 2.62
CA VAL A 31 -20.88 14.74 2.11
C VAL A 31 -21.00 13.23 2.28
N GLU A 32 -20.96 12.49 1.17
CA GLU A 32 -20.82 11.03 1.22
C GLU A 32 -19.62 10.68 2.10
N GLU A 33 -19.76 9.64 2.93
CA GLU A 33 -18.71 9.18 3.82
C GLU A 33 -17.42 8.97 3.03
N ALA A 34 -16.31 9.55 3.52
CA ALA A 34 -15.04 9.43 2.83
C ALA A 34 -14.69 7.94 2.70
N PRO A 35 -14.33 7.46 1.51
CA PRO A 35 -14.03 6.05 1.32
C PRO A 35 -12.89 5.62 2.24
N ASP A 36 -12.93 4.36 2.69
CA ASP A 36 -12.12 3.82 3.79
C ASP A 36 -10.61 4.10 3.66
N TYR A 37 -10.09 4.17 2.43
CA TYR A 37 -8.70 4.50 2.13
C TYR A 37 -8.27 5.94 2.50
N MET A 38 -9.24 6.85 2.74
CA MET A 38 -9.00 8.23 3.18
C MET A 38 -8.91 8.36 4.71
N ASN A 39 -9.14 7.28 5.46
CA ASN A 39 -9.05 7.28 6.91
C ASN A 39 -7.62 6.89 7.35
N PRO A 40 -6.82 7.80 7.93
CA PRO A 40 -5.46 7.51 8.37
C PRO A 40 -5.40 6.52 9.55
N ASP A 41 -6.52 6.27 10.23
CA ASP A 41 -6.61 5.36 11.38
C ASP A 41 -7.24 3.99 11.03
N ALA A 42 -7.73 3.78 9.80
CA ALA A 42 -8.37 2.52 9.40
C ALA A 42 -7.42 1.30 9.46
N GLU A 43 -6.10 1.52 9.42
CA GLU A 43 -5.09 0.46 9.52
C GLU A 43 -4.64 0.13 10.95
N ARG A 44 -5.17 0.79 11.99
CA ARG A 44 -4.94 0.30 13.36
C ARG A 44 -5.78 -0.97 13.56
N ASP A 45 -5.12 -2.12 13.36
CA ASP A 45 -5.35 -3.36 14.12
C ASP A 45 -6.22 -4.46 13.48
N ALA A 46 -6.23 -4.58 12.15
CA ALA A 46 -6.39 -5.91 11.53
C ALA A 46 -4.98 -6.48 11.29
N GLY A 47 -4.32 -6.95 12.35
CA GLY A 47 -2.98 -7.53 12.22
C GLY A 47 -2.93 -8.55 11.08
N ALA A 48 -1.94 -8.44 10.19
CA ALA A 48 -1.79 -9.36 9.06
C ALA A 48 -1.91 -10.80 9.59
N PRO A 49 -2.77 -11.63 8.98
CA PRO A 49 -3.02 -12.98 9.47
C PRO A 49 -1.69 -13.71 9.54
N SER A 50 -1.38 -14.31 10.70
CA SER A 50 -0.12 -15.00 10.93
C SER A 50 0.17 -16.00 9.81
N LEU A 51 1.44 -16.12 9.44
CA LEU A 51 1.91 -17.17 8.55
C LEU A 51 1.43 -18.53 9.07
N SER A 52 1.07 -19.43 8.15
CA SER A 52 0.94 -20.85 8.48
C SER A 52 2.25 -21.40 9.01
N GLU A 53 2.19 -22.52 9.72
CA GLU A 53 3.38 -23.18 10.27
C GLU A 53 4.38 -23.54 9.15
N GLU A 54 3.86 -24.02 8.02
CA GLU A 54 4.65 -24.41 6.86
C GLU A 54 5.31 -23.20 6.20
N ALA A 55 4.59 -22.09 6.04
CA ALA A 55 5.16 -20.86 5.49
C ALA A 55 6.21 -20.26 6.44
N ALA A 56 5.96 -20.28 7.75
CA ALA A 56 6.93 -19.83 8.75
C ALA A 56 8.20 -20.71 8.75
N ALA A 57 8.09 -22.02 8.57
CA ALA A 57 9.23 -22.92 8.43
C ALA A 57 10.07 -22.61 7.18
N THR A 58 9.41 -22.27 6.06
CA THR A 58 10.09 -21.81 4.84
C THR A 58 10.82 -20.49 5.07
N VAL A 59 10.19 -19.51 5.75
CA VAL A 59 10.87 -18.26 6.15
C VAL A 59 12.11 -18.55 7.02
N GLY A 60 12.00 -19.43 8.02
CA GLY A 60 13.15 -19.81 8.86
C GLY A 60 14.28 -20.49 8.08
N THR A 61 13.93 -21.29 7.07
CA THR A 61 14.91 -21.88 6.15
C THR A 61 15.62 -20.81 5.33
N LEU A 62 14.89 -19.83 4.79
CA LEU A 62 15.47 -18.71 4.06
C LEU A 62 16.38 -17.86 4.94
N GLN A 63 16.00 -17.59 6.19
CA GLN A 63 16.84 -16.89 7.17
C GLN A 63 18.17 -17.62 7.42
N THR A 64 18.14 -18.95 7.59
CA THR A 64 19.36 -19.75 7.74
C THR A 64 20.26 -19.67 6.48
N ILE A 65 19.66 -19.60 5.29
CA ILE A 65 20.40 -19.43 4.03
C ILE A 65 21.02 -18.03 3.96
N ILE A 66 20.27 -16.99 4.34
CA ILE A 66 20.72 -15.59 4.40
C ILE A 66 21.94 -15.46 5.33
N GLU A 67 21.85 -15.99 6.54
CA GLU A 67 22.95 -15.98 7.53
C GLU A 67 24.22 -16.64 6.97
N SER A 68 24.07 -17.68 6.15
CA SER A 68 25.20 -18.35 5.51
C SER A 68 25.75 -17.62 4.28
N ASN A 69 25.07 -16.57 3.81
CA ASN A 69 25.41 -15.74 2.65
C ASN A 69 25.81 -16.56 1.40
N SER A 70 25.08 -17.65 1.12
CA SER A 70 25.43 -18.64 0.10
C SER A 70 24.42 -18.69 -1.06
N ILE A 71 24.81 -18.15 -2.22
CA ILE A 71 24.01 -18.25 -3.47
C ILE A 71 23.77 -19.70 -3.86
N TYR A 72 24.76 -20.56 -3.64
CA TYR A 72 24.62 -21.99 -3.90
C TYR A 72 23.51 -22.63 -3.07
N ARG A 73 23.43 -22.32 -1.76
CA ARG A 73 22.35 -22.84 -0.91
C ARG A 73 21.00 -22.28 -1.29
N LEU A 74 20.94 -20.98 -1.62
CA LEU A 74 19.73 -20.33 -2.08
C LEU A 74 19.20 -20.98 -3.36
N ALA A 75 20.06 -21.15 -4.38
CA ALA A 75 19.72 -21.80 -5.63
C ALA A 75 19.29 -23.26 -5.42
N ARG A 76 20.03 -24.02 -4.62
CA ARG A 76 19.66 -25.41 -4.31
C ARG A 76 18.30 -25.51 -3.62
N PHE A 77 17.98 -24.58 -2.73
CA PHE A 77 16.67 -24.56 -2.08
C PHE A 77 15.58 -24.23 -3.10
N ALA A 78 15.77 -23.20 -3.92
CA ALA A 78 14.89 -22.86 -5.03
C ALA A 78 14.65 -24.03 -5.99
N ASP A 79 15.70 -24.72 -6.42
CA ASP A 79 15.62 -25.89 -7.32
C ASP A 79 14.80 -27.04 -6.71
N SER A 80 14.70 -27.12 -5.37
CA SER A 80 13.89 -28.14 -4.69
C SER A 80 12.41 -27.79 -4.60
N GLN A 81 12.02 -26.56 -4.95
CA GLN A 81 10.66 -26.07 -4.84
C GLN A 81 9.93 -26.29 -6.17
N PRO A 82 8.81 -27.04 -6.17
CA PRO A 82 8.08 -27.33 -7.40
C PRO A 82 7.58 -26.04 -8.08
N GLY A 83 8.04 -25.81 -9.32
CA GLY A 83 7.59 -24.69 -10.14
C GLY A 83 8.11 -23.31 -9.71
N PHE A 84 9.16 -23.25 -8.88
CA PHE A 84 9.70 -21.98 -8.41
C PHE A 84 10.27 -21.12 -9.56
N ILE A 85 10.03 -19.81 -9.48
CA ILE A 85 10.44 -18.84 -10.50
C ILE A 85 11.38 -17.79 -9.89
N SER A 86 12.60 -17.68 -10.43
CA SER A 86 13.48 -16.54 -10.14
C SER A 86 13.67 -15.59 -11.31
N ASN A 87 13.37 -16.05 -12.53
CA ASN A 87 13.52 -15.29 -13.76
C ASN A 87 12.59 -15.87 -14.84
N PHE A 88 12.27 -15.06 -15.84
CA PHE A 88 11.43 -15.46 -16.99
C PHE A 88 12.25 -15.83 -18.24
N ALA A 89 13.58 -15.77 -18.16
CA ALA A 89 14.49 -16.02 -19.28
C ALA A 89 14.92 -17.50 -19.41
N GLY A 90 14.51 -18.36 -18.48
CA GLY A 90 14.82 -19.80 -18.49
C GLY A 90 16.25 -20.14 -18.04
N ALA A 91 17.00 -19.17 -17.51
CA ALA A 91 18.31 -19.41 -16.91
C ALA A 91 18.16 -20.16 -15.58
N SER A 92 19.17 -20.96 -15.21
CA SER A 92 19.17 -21.61 -13.90
C SER A 92 19.16 -20.55 -12.78
N HIS A 93 18.54 -20.86 -11.64
CA HIS A 93 18.41 -19.90 -10.53
C HIS A 93 19.78 -19.42 -10.05
N ARG A 94 20.77 -20.32 -9.99
CA ARG A 94 22.15 -20.01 -9.64
C ARG A 94 22.79 -19.02 -10.61
N GLU A 95 22.76 -19.31 -11.91
CA GLU A 95 23.40 -18.44 -12.91
C GLU A 95 22.78 -17.05 -12.92
N HIS A 96 21.45 -16.99 -12.81
CA HIS A 96 20.72 -15.72 -12.73
C HIS A 96 21.16 -14.90 -11.51
N TRP A 97 21.16 -15.48 -10.32
CA TRP A 97 21.52 -14.78 -9.08
C TRP A 97 23.01 -14.46 -8.96
N ASP A 98 23.89 -15.33 -9.45
CA ASP A 98 25.33 -15.04 -9.55
C ASP A 98 25.58 -13.86 -10.51
N LEU A 99 24.84 -13.78 -11.62
CA LEU A 99 24.92 -12.64 -12.55
C LEU A 99 24.47 -11.34 -11.86
N LEU A 100 23.28 -11.34 -11.23
CA LEU A 100 22.77 -10.17 -10.52
C LEU A 100 23.78 -9.64 -9.50
N ARG A 101 24.37 -10.54 -8.70
CA ARG A 101 25.35 -10.18 -7.68
C ARG A 101 26.59 -9.52 -8.29
N ARG A 102 27.06 -10.05 -9.42
CA ARG A 102 28.22 -9.49 -10.15
C ARG A 102 27.92 -8.15 -10.82
N THR A 103 26.67 -7.88 -11.14
CA THR A 103 26.22 -6.59 -11.68
C THR A 103 25.78 -5.59 -10.59
N GLY A 104 26.02 -5.91 -9.31
CA GLY A 104 25.80 -5.00 -8.19
C GLY A 104 24.47 -5.17 -7.46
N PHE A 105 23.64 -6.15 -7.85
CA PHE A 105 22.41 -6.49 -7.14
C PHE A 105 22.63 -7.78 -6.33
N ASP A 106 22.85 -7.68 -5.02
CA ASP A 106 23.02 -8.87 -4.17
C ASP A 106 21.66 -9.50 -3.80
N PRO A 107 21.31 -10.67 -4.35
CA PRO A 107 19.99 -11.26 -4.11
C PRO A 107 19.81 -11.78 -2.68
N ILE A 108 20.87 -12.02 -1.91
CA ILE A 108 20.75 -12.44 -0.51
C ILE A 108 20.40 -11.26 0.36
N LEU A 109 21.13 -10.15 0.22
CA LEU A 109 20.84 -8.91 0.94
C LEU A 109 19.42 -8.42 0.64
N ARG A 110 18.99 -8.55 -0.62
CA ARG A 110 17.65 -8.12 -1.04
C ARG A 110 16.54 -9.04 -0.55
N LEU A 111 16.84 -10.31 -0.32
CA LEU A 111 15.91 -11.25 0.30
C LEU A 111 15.79 -10.97 1.81
N GLU A 112 16.90 -10.64 2.47
CA GLU A 112 16.91 -10.17 3.87
C GLU A 112 16.05 -8.91 4.02
N ASP A 113 16.32 -7.87 3.21
CA ASP A 113 15.53 -6.64 3.17
C ASP A 113 14.02 -6.90 2.97
N LEU A 114 13.67 -7.92 2.17
CA LEU A 114 12.27 -8.28 1.91
C LEU A 114 11.60 -8.92 3.13
N LEU A 115 12.27 -9.87 3.78
CA LEU A 115 11.70 -10.59 4.93
C LEU A 115 11.50 -9.70 6.16
N GLU A 116 12.21 -8.57 6.23
CA GLU A 116 11.98 -7.53 7.26
C GLU A 116 10.73 -6.67 7.00
N LYS A 117 10.21 -6.67 5.77
CA LYS A 117 9.02 -5.90 5.39
C LYS A 117 7.74 -6.68 5.75
N PRO A 118 6.61 -5.98 5.95
CA PRO A 118 5.33 -6.66 6.09
C PRO A 118 5.00 -7.43 4.81
N TYR A 119 4.30 -8.55 4.98
CA TYR A 119 3.68 -9.29 3.87
C TYR A 119 2.19 -9.00 3.78
N GLY A 120 1.67 -9.24 2.58
CA GLY A 120 0.25 -9.23 2.28
C GLY A 120 -0.21 -10.65 1.98
N THR A 121 -1.52 -10.83 1.87
CA THR A 121 -2.11 -12.10 1.48
C THR A 121 -2.84 -11.96 0.15
N ARG A 122 -2.72 -12.96 -0.71
CA ARG A 122 -3.44 -13.05 -1.98
C ARG A 122 -4.07 -14.42 -2.11
N SER A 123 -5.35 -14.48 -2.42
CA SER A 123 -6.03 -15.73 -2.75
C SER A 123 -5.87 -16.03 -4.23
N VAL A 124 -5.31 -17.20 -4.55
CA VAL A 124 -5.14 -17.68 -5.94
C VAL A 124 -5.80 -19.04 -6.05
N GLY A 125 -7.02 -19.08 -6.61
CA GLY A 125 -7.86 -20.27 -6.56
C GLY A 125 -8.24 -20.61 -5.12
N GLU A 126 -7.89 -21.81 -4.67
CA GLU A 126 -8.11 -22.29 -3.30
C GLU A 126 -6.87 -22.11 -2.40
N GLU A 127 -5.78 -21.54 -2.93
CA GLU A 127 -4.54 -21.32 -2.18
C GLU A 127 -4.46 -19.89 -1.63
N THR A 128 -3.85 -19.77 -0.44
CA THR A 128 -3.45 -18.48 0.13
C THR A 128 -1.96 -18.29 -0.08
N TRP A 129 -1.57 -17.17 -0.68
CA TRP A 129 -0.17 -16.80 -0.88
C TRP A 129 0.20 -15.63 0.02
N TYR A 130 1.32 -15.78 0.73
CA TYR A 130 1.97 -14.71 1.49
C TYR A 130 3.00 -14.03 0.59
N VAL A 131 2.83 -12.73 0.35
CA VAL A 131 3.64 -11.99 -0.63
C VAL A 131 4.38 -10.85 0.06
N TRP A 132 5.68 -10.75 -0.20
CA TRP A 132 6.53 -9.67 0.28
C TRP A 132 6.98 -8.77 -0.88
N PRO A 133 6.94 -7.42 -0.71
CA PRO A 133 6.27 -6.72 0.38
C PRO A 133 4.74 -6.82 0.25
N ASP A 134 4.02 -6.43 1.30
CA ASP A 134 2.56 -6.33 1.34
C ASP A 134 1.92 -5.66 0.12
N LEU A 135 2.49 -4.54 -0.35
CA LEU A 135 2.00 -3.84 -1.54
C LEU A 135 2.09 -4.69 -2.82
N ALA A 136 2.98 -5.68 -2.88
CA ALA A 136 3.06 -6.60 -4.02
C ALA A 136 1.96 -7.67 -4.01
N ALA A 137 1.20 -7.81 -2.92
CA ALA A 137 0.03 -8.68 -2.86
C ALA A 137 -1.19 -8.07 -3.56
N LEU A 138 -1.25 -6.74 -3.68
CA LEU A 138 -2.36 -6.00 -4.26
C LEU A 138 -2.46 -6.22 -5.77
N ASP A 139 -3.69 -6.23 -6.29
CA ASP A 139 -3.92 -6.19 -7.72
C ASP A 139 -3.60 -4.79 -8.30
N SER A 140 -3.33 -4.71 -9.60
CA SER A 140 -2.93 -3.44 -10.25
C SER A 140 -3.94 -2.31 -10.09
N SER A 141 -5.23 -2.65 -9.98
CA SER A 141 -6.30 -1.66 -9.75
C SER A 141 -6.31 -1.10 -8.32
N GLU A 142 -5.82 -1.86 -7.35
CA GLU A 142 -5.79 -1.48 -5.92
C GLU A 142 -4.48 -0.81 -5.55
N LEU A 143 -3.38 -1.17 -6.24
CA LEU A 143 -2.05 -0.60 -6.07
C LEU A 143 -1.94 0.85 -6.56
N GLN A 144 -2.97 1.39 -7.23
CA GLN A 144 -2.98 2.76 -7.74
C GLN A 144 -2.66 3.76 -6.62
N PRO A 145 -1.67 4.67 -6.79
CA PRO A 145 -1.25 5.59 -5.74
C PRO A 145 -2.39 6.40 -5.12
N GLU A 146 -3.40 6.75 -5.92
CA GLU A 146 -4.57 7.53 -5.55
C GLU A 146 -5.53 6.76 -4.61
N ARG A 147 -5.45 5.43 -4.60
CA ARG A 147 -6.21 4.55 -3.70
C ARG A 147 -5.45 4.19 -2.43
N LEU A 148 -4.14 4.41 -2.41
CA LEU A 148 -3.30 4.17 -1.25
C LEU A 148 -3.39 5.34 -0.28
N ASN A 149 -3.33 5.01 1.02
CA ASN A 149 -3.20 6.03 2.05
C ASN A 149 -1.79 6.68 2.01
N PHE A 150 -1.62 7.78 2.75
CA PHE A 150 -0.36 8.54 2.73
C PHE A 150 0.88 7.70 3.08
N ARG A 151 0.78 6.80 4.06
CA ARG A 151 1.89 5.96 4.51
C ARG A 151 2.23 4.89 3.47
N GLN A 152 1.22 4.23 2.91
CA GLN A 152 1.39 3.25 1.85
C GLN A 152 2.00 3.87 0.60
N ARG A 153 1.57 5.09 0.23
CA ARG A 153 2.12 5.82 -0.92
C ARG A 153 3.60 6.16 -0.76
N ALA A 154 3.99 6.70 0.40
CA ALA A 154 5.40 6.97 0.70
C ALA A 154 6.24 5.68 0.65
N ARG A 155 5.73 4.58 1.23
CA ARG A 155 6.39 3.27 1.14
C ARG A 155 6.48 2.75 -0.30
N LEU A 156 5.46 2.97 -1.12
CA LEU A 156 5.48 2.57 -2.52
C LEU A 156 6.57 3.33 -3.28
N GLU A 157 6.65 4.64 -3.09
CA GLU A 157 7.70 5.50 -3.66
C GLU A 157 9.10 5.02 -3.25
N ASP A 158 9.32 4.70 -1.97
CA ASP A 158 10.59 4.15 -1.48
C ASP A 158 10.95 2.79 -2.12
N LEU A 159 9.94 1.95 -2.39
CA LEU A 159 10.14 0.59 -2.88
C LEU A 159 10.42 0.51 -4.38
N VAL A 160 9.76 1.36 -5.18
CA VAL A 160 9.80 1.25 -6.65
C VAL A 160 10.29 2.51 -7.36
N GLY A 161 10.46 3.61 -6.62
CA GLY A 161 10.85 4.92 -7.15
C GLY A 161 9.81 5.53 -8.09
N ASP A 162 10.06 6.77 -8.53
CA ASP A 162 9.15 7.53 -9.40
C ASP A 162 8.79 6.77 -10.69
N ALA A 163 9.78 6.14 -11.31
CA ALA A 163 9.59 5.39 -12.55
C ALA A 163 8.71 4.14 -12.34
N GLY A 164 8.79 3.49 -11.17
CA GLY A 164 7.91 2.39 -10.81
C GLY A 164 6.49 2.85 -10.51
N VAL A 165 6.35 3.97 -9.80
CA VAL A 165 5.04 4.60 -9.54
C VAL A 165 4.33 4.94 -10.85
N GLU A 166 5.06 5.46 -11.84
CA GLU A 166 4.47 5.77 -13.14
C GLU A 166 4.00 4.53 -13.90
N LYS A 167 4.74 3.41 -13.81
CA LYS A 167 4.29 2.13 -14.38
C LYS A 167 2.98 1.65 -13.74
N ILE A 168 2.86 1.81 -12.43
CA ILE A 168 1.64 1.44 -11.70
C ILE A 168 0.47 2.32 -12.15
N ARG A 169 0.66 3.64 -12.30
CA ARG A 169 -0.38 4.53 -12.85
C ARG A 169 -0.83 4.11 -14.25
N ASN A 170 0.08 3.59 -15.05
CA ASN A 170 -0.21 3.03 -16.38
C ASN A 170 -0.86 1.63 -16.35
N GLY A 171 -1.27 1.15 -15.17
CA GLY A 171 -1.99 -0.11 -14.98
C GLY A 171 -1.11 -1.34 -14.80
N SER A 172 0.21 -1.17 -14.67
CA SER A 172 1.12 -2.29 -14.36
C SER A 172 0.89 -2.80 -12.94
N GLY A 173 1.18 -4.09 -12.71
CA GLY A 173 1.31 -4.62 -11.35
C GLY A 173 2.56 -4.07 -10.65
N TYR A 174 2.81 -4.54 -9.42
CA TYR A 174 3.98 -4.13 -8.63
C TYR A 174 5.30 -4.43 -9.37
N PRO A 175 6.08 -3.41 -9.78
CA PRO A 175 7.24 -3.59 -10.65
C PRO A 175 8.55 -3.81 -9.88
N GLY A 176 8.51 -3.94 -8.55
CA GLY A 176 9.69 -4.07 -7.71
C GLY A 176 10.06 -5.52 -7.40
N VAL A 177 11.12 -5.66 -6.59
CA VAL A 177 11.56 -6.93 -6.04
C VAL A 177 10.48 -7.51 -5.13
N ARG A 178 10.15 -8.78 -5.33
CA ARG A 178 9.07 -9.45 -4.60
C ARG A 178 9.29 -10.95 -4.50
N MET A 179 8.69 -11.56 -3.49
CA MET A 179 8.63 -13.00 -3.33
C MET A 179 7.27 -13.46 -2.82
N ALA A 180 6.96 -14.73 -3.01
CA ALA A 180 5.77 -15.33 -2.41
C ALA A 180 6.01 -16.74 -1.88
N ILE A 181 5.34 -17.07 -0.77
CA ILE A 181 5.27 -18.40 -0.18
C ILE A 181 3.79 -18.78 -0.07
N ALA A 182 3.41 -19.96 -0.55
CA ALA A 182 2.06 -20.48 -0.38
C ALA A 182 1.82 -20.93 1.07
N SER A 183 0.55 -21.02 1.47
CA SER A 183 0.17 -21.48 2.81
C SER A 183 0.62 -22.90 3.15
N ASP A 184 0.92 -23.72 2.15
CA ASP A 184 1.50 -25.06 2.34
C ASP A 184 3.04 -25.06 2.50
N GLY A 185 3.67 -23.87 2.52
CA GLY A 185 5.10 -23.69 2.67
C GLY A 185 5.90 -23.69 1.37
N ARG A 186 5.31 -23.95 0.20
CA ARG A 186 6.05 -23.87 -1.07
C ARG A 186 6.52 -22.45 -1.33
N TRP A 187 7.81 -22.28 -1.58
CA TRP A 187 8.33 -21.01 -2.08
C TRP A 187 8.02 -20.92 -3.57
N LEU A 188 7.26 -19.91 -3.98
CA LEU A 188 6.67 -19.84 -5.32
C LEU A 188 7.54 -19.04 -6.29
N TYR A 189 8.00 -17.87 -5.85
CA TYR A 189 8.87 -17.04 -6.66
C TYR A 189 9.71 -16.10 -5.80
N TYR A 190 10.84 -15.67 -6.37
CA TYR A 190 11.62 -14.53 -5.90
C TYR A 190 12.22 -13.83 -7.12
N VAL A 191 11.58 -12.73 -7.50
CA VAL A 191 11.88 -12.04 -8.76
C VAL A 191 12.35 -10.63 -8.50
N HIS A 192 13.30 -10.21 -9.33
CA HIS A 192 13.78 -8.85 -9.43
C HIS A 192 13.26 -8.26 -10.73
N GLU A 193 12.23 -7.42 -10.66
CA GLU A 193 11.87 -6.59 -11.80
C GLU A 193 12.59 -5.25 -11.70
N THR A 194 13.44 -5.00 -12.69
CA THR A 194 13.90 -3.66 -13.06
C THR A 194 13.69 -3.53 -14.56
N GLN A 195 13.08 -2.42 -14.96
CA GLN A 195 12.56 -2.16 -16.30
C GLN A 195 13.51 -2.61 -17.43
N SER A 196 12.96 -3.19 -18.49
CA SER A 196 13.47 -2.94 -19.83
C SER A 196 12.54 -1.94 -20.52
N GLU A 197 13.20 -0.98 -21.14
CA GLU A 197 12.73 0.24 -21.80
C GLU A 197 11.86 -0.07 -23.04
N GLU A 198 10.88 0.80 -23.30
CA GLU A 198 10.53 1.24 -24.66
C GLU A 198 10.46 2.77 -24.69
#